data_AF-A0A6J6HMG2-F1
#
_entry.id   AF-A0A6J6HMG2-F1
#
_cell.length_a   1.000
_cell.length_b   1.000
_cell.length_c   1.000
_cell.angle_alpha   90.00
_cell.angle_beta   90.00
_cell.angle_gamma   90.00
#
_symmetry.space_group_name_H-M   'P 1'
#
loop_
_entity.id
_entity.type
_entity.pdbx_description
1 polymer ?
#
loop_
_entity_poly.entity_id
_entity_poly.type
_entity_poly.pdbx_seq_one_letter_code
_entity_poly.pdbx_strand_id
1 'polypeptide(L)'
;MTQALARVVAGDSDPRCELCSGILKSDTILFGQPLDQDVMARAMEASTNCEVFIAVGSSLSVFPAANTLPRAKNSGAKVIIVNGQLTEMDHYADVVVNSEISEVLPQICGVVKSRP
;
A
#
# COMPACT_ATOMS: atom_id res chain seq x y z
N MET A 1 11.49 -17.09 -2.60
CA MET A 1 12.12 -16.24 -3.65
C MET A 1 13.64 -16.12 -3.50
N THR A 2 14.21 -16.09 -2.29
CA THR A 2 15.66 -15.87 -2.06
C THR A 2 16.59 -16.81 -2.85
N GLN A 3 16.25 -18.11 -2.95
CA GLN A 3 17.03 -19.08 -3.73
C GLN A 3 17.00 -18.78 -5.24
N ALA A 4 15.81 -18.50 -5.79
CA ALA A 4 15.68 -18.10 -7.19
C ALA A 4 16.47 -16.80 -7.49
N LEU A 5 16.41 -15.83 -6.57
CA LEU A 5 17.16 -14.57 -6.72
C LEU A 5 18.68 -14.80 -6.70
N ALA A 6 19.18 -15.69 -5.84
CA ALA A 6 20.61 -16.04 -5.81
C ALA A 6 21.08 -16.63 -7.15
N ARG A 7 20.25 -17.45 -7.81
CA ARG A 7 20.54 -18.01 -9.14
C ARG A 7 20.58 -16.94 -10.23
N VAL A 8 19.65 -15.98 -10.19
CA VAL A 8 19.70 -14.81 -11.09
C VAL A 8 20.99 -14.03 -10.92
N VAL A 9 21.40 -13.75 -9.67
CA VAL A 9 22.67 -13.06 -9.38
C VAL A 9 23.88 -13.87 -9.86
N ALA A 10 23.81 -15.20 -9.81
CA ALA A 10 24.85 -16.10 -10.30
C ALA A 10 24.88 -16.27 -11.84
N GLY A 11 23.99 -15.60 -12.58
CA GLY A 11 23.99 -15.57 -14.06
C GLY A 11 22.92 -16.42 -14.74
N ASP A 12 22.04 -17.10 -13.99
CA ASP A 12 20.88 -17.80 -14.54
C ASP A 12 19.72 -16.81 -14.75
N SER A 13 19.57 -16.27 -15.96
CA SER A 13 18.64 -15.17 -16.25
C SER A 13 17.16 -15.52 -16.09
N ASP A 14 16.78 -16.80 -16.17
CA ASP A 14 15.40 -17.27 -16.06
C ASP A 14 15.35 -18.64 -15.36
N PRO A 15 15.57 -18.67 -14.02
CA PRO A 15 15.69 -19.91 -13.29
C PRO A 15 14.37 -20.67 -13.28
N ARG A 16 14.40 -21.91 -13.77
CA ARG A 16 13.26 -22.83 -13.67
C ARG A 16 13.04 -23.32 -12.25
N CYS A 17 11.78 -23.69 -11.96
CA CYS A 17 11.39 -24.31 -10.70
C CYS A 17 12.16 -25.62 -10.47
N GLU A 18 12.78 -25.79 -9.30
CA GLU A 18 13.55 -27.00 -8.98
C GLU A 18 12.67 -28.22 -8.68
N LEU A 19 11.38 -28.00 -8.40
CA LEU A 19 10.42 -29.07 -8.10
C LEU A 19 9.73 -29.62 -9.36
N CYS A 20 9.50 -28.78 -10.37
CA CYS A 20 8.68 -29.14 -11.53
C CYS A 20 9.20 -28.63 -12.88
N SER A 21 10.34 -27.92 -12.90
CA SER A 21 10.94 -27.31 -14.10
C SER A 21 10.09 -26.25 -14.80
N GLY A 22 8.98 -25.83 -14.19
CA GLY A 22 8.09 -24.77 -14.68
C GLY A 22 8.67 -23.36 -14.55
N ILE A 23 7.91 -22.38 -15.04
CA ILE A 23 8.23 -20.94 -14.93
C ILE A 23 8.06 -20.50 -13.47
N LEU A 24 9.06 -19.81 -12.94
CA LEU A 24 8.95 -19.14 -11.65
C LEU A 24 8.43 -17.72 -11.85
N LYS A 25 7.32 -17.42 -11.19
CA LYS A 25 6.76 -16.07 -11.10
C LYS A 25 6.79 -15.65 -9.64
N SER A 26 7.13 -14.39 -9.37
CA SER A 26 6.96 -13.83 -8.04
C SER A 26 5.50 -13.93 -7.60
N ASP A 27 5.29 -14.14 -6.31
CA ASP A 27 3.96 -14.15 -5.70
C ASP A 27 3.44 -12.72 -5.47
N THR A 28 3.57 -11.89 -6.51
CA THR A 28 3.05 -10.52 -6.57
C THR A 28 1.85 -10.49 -7.50
N ILE A 29 0.85 -9.69 -7.16
CA ILE A 29 -0.31 -9.50 -8.01
C ILE A 29 0.06 -8.50 -9.11
N LEU A 30 -0.06 -8.94 -10.37
CA LEU A 30 0.16 -8.11 -11.54
C LEU A 30 -1.16 -7.48 -12.00
N PHE A 31 -1.08 -6.42 -12.80
CA PHE A 31 -2.29 -5.84 -13.40
C PHE A 31 -3.10 -6.88 -14.18
N GLY A 32 -4.42 -6.85 -14.00
CA GLY A 32 -5.34 -7.83 -14.58
C GLY A 32 -5.47 -9.13 -13.79
N GLN A 33 -4.66 -9.34 -12.74
CA GLN A 33 -4.84 -10.48 -11.84
C GLN A 33 -5.84 -10.14 -10.72
N PRO A 34 -6.69 -11.09 -10.31
CA PRO A 34 -7.56 -10.91 -9.17
C PRO A 34 -6.73 -10.83 -7.88
N LEU A 35 -7.14 -9.95 -6.97
CA LEU A 35 -6.63 -9.96 -5.61
C LEU A 35 -7.28 -11.10 -4.83
N ASP A 36 -6.55 -11.59 -3.81
CA ASP A 36 -7.08 -12.52 -2.83
C ASP A 36 -8.32 -11.92 -2.14
N GLN A 37 -9.43 -12.64 -2.21
CA GLN A 37 -10.73 -12.14 -1.76
C GLN A 37 -10.79 -12.01 -0.24
N ASP A 38 -10.14 -12.90 0.50
CA ASP A 38 -10.15 -12.88 1.96
C ASP A 38 -9.28 -11.74 2.49
N VAL A 39 -8.12 -11.49 1.86
CA VAL A 39 -7.28 -10.32 2.16
C VAL A 39 -8.04 -9.03 1.89
N MET A 40 -8.72 -8.94 0.74
CA MET A 40 -9.51 -7.75 0.40
C MET A 40 -10.68 -7.53 1.34
N ALA A 41 -11.40 -8.60 1.72
CA ALA A 41 -12.51 -8.51 2.67
C ALA A 41 -12.04 -7.96 4.01
N ARG A 42 -10.94 -8.49 4.57
CA ARG A 42 -10.36 -7.98 5.83
C ARG A 42 -9.92 -6.52 5.73
N ALA A 43 -9.33 -6.12 4.60
CA ALA A 43 -8.92 -4.72 4.39
C ALA A 43 -10.13 -3.77 4.34
N MET A 44 -11.22 -4.17 3.69
CA MET A 44 -12.45 -3.37 3.66
C MET A 44 -13.13 -3.30 5.02
N GLU A 45 -13.18 -4.41 5.75
CA GLU A 45 -13.73 -4.45 7.11
C GLU A 45 -12.93 -3.53 8.06
N ALA A 46 -11.61 -3.62 8.02
CA ALA A 46 -10.74 -2.75 8.82
C ALA A 46 -10.94 -1.27 8.47
N SER A 47 -11.15 -0.93 7.19
CA SER A 47 -11.39 0.46 6.78
C SER A 47 -12.77 0.96 7.22
N THR A 48 -13.80 0.12 7.16
CA THR A 48 -15.15 0.46 7.64
C THR A 48 -15.19 0.68 9.15
N ASN A 49 -14.40 -0.08 9.92
CA ASN A 49 -14.45 -0.05 11.38
C ASN A 49 -13.42 0.89 12.03
N CYS A 50 -12.62 1.62 11.26
CA CYS A 50 -11.60 2.51 11.84
C CYS A 50 -12.17 3.89 12.21
N GLU A 51 -11.61 4.49 13.26
CA GLU A 51 -11.90 5.89 13.63
C GLU A 51 -11.02 6.88 12.85
N VAL A 52 -9.82 6.44 12.48
CA VAL A 52 -8.82 7.21 11.74
C VAL A 52 -8.27 6.34 10.61
N PHE A 53 -8.21 6.89 9.40
CA PHE A 53 -7.59 6.29 8.23
C PHE A 53 -6.45 7.20 7.74
N ILE A 54 -5.24 6.65 7.62
CA ILE A 54 -4.09 7.40 7.11
C ILE A 54 -3.60 6.75 5.81
N ALA A 55 -3.75 7.46 4.69
CA ALA A 55 -3.09 7.09 3.43
C ALA A 55 -1.70 7.71 3.39
N VAL A 56 -0.68 6.90 3.12
CA VAL A 56 0.73 7.31 3.14
C VAL A 56 1.37 6.89 1.83
N GLY A 57 1.96 7.84 1.09
CA GLY A 57 2.80 7.53 -0.07
C GLY A 57 2.07 6.79 -1.20
N SER A 58 0.78 7.04 -1.37
CA SER A 58 -0.06 6.38 -2.37
C SER A 58 -0.77 7.43 -3.22
N SER A 59 -0.83 7.20 -4.53
CA SER A 59 -1.65 8.00 -5.46
C SER A 59 -3.14 7.71 -5.33
N LEU A 60 -3.52 6.64 -4.63
CA LEU A 60 -4.90 6.20 -4.41
C LEU A 60 -5.68 5.96 -5.72
N SER A 61 -4.99 5.55 -6.79
CA SER A 61 -5.60 5.34 -8.11
C SER A 61 -5.80 3.88 -8.51
N VAL A 62 -5.25 2.92 -7.76
CA VAL A 62 -5.29 1.49 -8.11
C VAL A 62 -6.43 0.78 -7.40
N PHE A 63 -7.42 0.35 -8.18
CA PHE A 63 -8.56 -0.42 -7.70
C PHE A 63 -8.29 -1.93 -7.72
N PRO A 64 -8.92 -2.69 -6.81
CA PRO A 64 -9.90 -2.27 -5.80
C PRO A 64 -9.31 -1.72 -4.49
N ALA A 65 -7.99 -1.76 -4.27
CA ALA A 65 -7.35 -1.36 -3.01
C ALA A 65 -7.66 0.10 -2.61
N ALA A 66 -7.68 1.03 -3.56
CA ALA A 66 -8.02 2.43 -3.33
C ALA A 66 -9.42 2.65 -2.72
N ASN A 67 -10.35 1.68 -2.87
CA ASN A 67 -11.70 1.78 -2.33
C ASN A 67 -11.76 1.64 -0.79
N THR A 68 -10.65 1.34 -0.13
CA THR A 68 -10.58 1.33 1.34
C THR A 68 -10.77 2.73 1.95
N LEU A 69 -10.23 3.77 1.32
CA LEU A 69 -10.35 5.15 1.79
C LEU A 69 -11.79 5.69 1.76
N PRO A 70 -12.53 5.66 0.62
CA PRO A 70 -13.91 6.14 0.61
C PRO A 70 -14.82 5.33 1.54
N ARG A 71 -14.56 4.04 1.72
CA ARG A 71 -15.27 3.22 2.72
C ARG A 71 -15.06 3.71 4.14
N ALA A 72 -13.82 4.02 4.51
CA ALA A 72 -13.52 4.57 5.83
C ALA A 72 -14.22 5.93 6.03
N LYS A 73 -14.12 6.83 5.04
CA LYS A 73 -14.76 8.15 5.10
C LYS A 73 -16.28 8.03 5.25
N ASN A 74 -16.91 7.16 4.47
CA ASN A 74 -18.36 6.95 4.51
C ASN A 74 -18.83 6.30 5.82
N SER A 75 -17.93 5.61 6.53
CA SER A 75 -18.20 5.02 7.85
C SER A 75 -17.94 6.00 9.00
N GLY A 76 -17.55 7.24 8.68
CA GLY A 76 -17.36 8.32 9.66
C GLY A 76 -15.92 8.51 10.13
N ALA A 77 -14.95 7.76 9.59
CA ALA A 77 -13.55 7.90 9.97
C ALA A 77 -12.98 9.27 9.60
N LYS A 78 -12.04 9.76 10.41
CA LYS A 78 -11.16 10.87 10.04
C LYS A 78 -10.12 10.40 9.05
N VAL A 79 -10.05 11.05 7.89
CA VAL A 79 -9.14 10.69 6.81
C VAL A 79 -7.98 11.68 6.74
N ILE A 80 -6.77 11.14 6.77
CA ILE A 80 -5.53 11.88 6.62
C ILE A 80 -4.80 11.33 5.40
N ILE A 81 -4.35 12.20 4.50
CA ILE A 81 -3.53 11.81 3.35
C ILE A 81 -2.17 12.50 3.50
N VAL A 82 -1.10 11.70 3.53
CA VAL A 82 0.30 12.17 3.55
C VAL A 82 0.97 11.67 2.29
N ASN A 83 1.26 12.58 1.36
CA ASN A 83 1.87 12.23 0.09
C ASN A 83 2.70 13.40 -0.45
N GLY A 84 3.78 13.10 -1.19
CA GLY A 84 4.62 14.15 -1.80
C GLY A 84 3.95 14.89 -2.96
N GLN A 85 2.80 14.41 -3.43
CA GLN A 85 2.03 14.97 -4.54
C GLN A 85 0.53 14.85 -4.25
N LEU A 86 -0.27 15.67 -4.93
CA LEU A 86 -1.73 15.60 -4.84
C LEU A 86 -2.26 14.25 -5.32
N THR A 87 -3.39 13.82 -4.76
CA THR A 87 -4.10 12.60 -5.18
C THR A 87 -5.49 12.94 -5.69
N GLU A 88 -6.07 12.06 -6.51
CA GLU A 88 -7.46 12.22 -6.98
C GLU A 88 -8.47 12.13 -5.82
N MET A 89 -8.07 11.54 -4.69
CA MET A 89 -8.91 11.33 -3.52
C MET A 89 -8.73 12.39 -2.41
N ASP A 90 -7.97 13.46 -2.66
CA ASP A 90 -7.74 14.52 -1.67
C ASP A 90 -9.04 15.15 -1.16
N HIS A 91 -10.10 15.15 -1.96
CA HIS A 91 -11.43 15.65 -1.60
C HIS A 91 -12.14 14.84 -0.49
N TYR A 92 -11.69 13.62 -0.19
CA TYR A 92 -12.20 12.83 0.94
C TYR A 92 -11.49 13.15 2.26
N ALA A 93 -10.31 13.76 2.22
CA ALA A 93 -9.46 13.94 3.38
C ALA A 93 -9.96 15.06 4.29
N ASP A 94 -9.89 14.83 5.60
CA ASP A 94 -10.00 15.89 6.61
C ASP A 94 -8.69 16.69 6.72
N VAL A 95 -7.55 16.03 6.45
CA VAL A 95 -6.21 16.66 6.43
C VAL A 95 -5.40 16.12 5.24
N VAL A 96 -4.83 17.03 4.47
CA VAL A 96 -3.87 16.71 3.40
C VAL A 96 -2.51 17.30 3.76
N VAL A 97 -1.48 16.45 3.81
CA VAL A 97 -0.09 16.84 4.03
C VAL A 97 0.70 16.57 2.75
N ASN A 98 0.99 17.65 2.01
CA ASN A 98 1.79 17.60 0.79
C ASN A 98 3.27 17.79 1.13
N SER A 99 3.96 16.70 1.48
CA SER A 99 5.37 16.71 1.91
C SER A 99 5.97 15.31 1.79
N GLU A 100 7.29 15.20 1.91
CA GLU A 100 7.94 13.89 1.93
C GLU A 100 7.55 13.09 3.18
N ILE A 101 7.13 11.83 2.97
CA ILE A 101 6.73 10.94 4.07
C ILE A 101 7.89 10.64 5.04
N SER A 102 9.12 10.70 4.56
CA SER A 102 10.37 10.56 5.32
C SER A 102 10.54 11.65 6.38
N GLU A 103 10.02 12.86 6.13
CA GLU A 103 10.10 13.99 7.06
C GLU A 103 8.91 14.03 8.02
N VAL A 104 7.71 13.71 7.50
CA VAL A 104 6.44 13.87 8.24
C VAL A 104 6.18 12.70 9.20
N LEU A 105 6.34 11.45 8.74
CA LEU A 105 5.97 10.29 9.55
C LEU A 105 6.75 10.20 10.88
N PRO A 106 8.07 10.50 10.95
CA PRO A 106 8.77 10.49 12.22
C PRO A 106 8.21 11.48 13.25
N GLN A 107 7.64 12.61 12.80
CA GLN A 107 7.01 13.59 13.67
C GLN A 107 5.65 13.07 14.18
N ILE A 108 4.83 12.50 13.29
CA ILE A 108 3.53 11.89 13.65
C ILE A 108 3.73 10.73 14.64
N CYS A 109 4.74 9.90 14.41
CA CYS A 109 5.07 8.77 15.27
C CYS A 109 5.80 9.18 16.57
N GLY A 110 6.10 10.47 16.77
CA GLY A 110 6.81 10.96 17.96
C GLY A 110 8.28 10.52 18.05
N VAL A 111 8.87 10.06 16.95
CA VAL A 111 10.29 9.65 16.87
C VAL A 111 11.22 10.86 16.85
N VAL A 112 10.73 12.00 16.37
CA VAL A 112 11.42 13.29 16.40
C VAL A 112 10.53 14.27 17.14
N LYS A 113 11.10 15.07 18.06
CA LYS A 113 10.35 16.13 18.75
C LYS A 113 9.79 17.08 17.69
N SER A 114 8.47 17.26 17.66
CA SER A 114 7.84 18.29 16.86
C SER A 114 8.45 19.64 17.25
N ARG A 115 8.83 20.44 16.25
CA ARG A 115 9.31 21.81 16.47
C ARG A 115 8.19 22.59 17.17
N PRO A 116 8.48 23.31 18.27
CA PRO A 116 7.46 24.02 19.05
C PRO A 116 6.76 25.10 18.22
#